data_AF-A0A017T8V1-F1
#
_entry.id   AF-A0A017T8V1-F1
#
_cell.length_a   1.000
_cell.length_b   1.000
_cell.length_c   1.000
_cell.angle_alpha   90.00
_cell.angle_beta   90.00
_cell.angle_gamma   90.00
#
_symmetry.space_group_name_H-M   'P 1'
#
loop_
_entity.id
_entity.type
_entity.pdbx_description
1 polymer ?
#
loop_
_entity_poly.entity_id
_entity_poly.type
_entity_poly.pdbx_seq_one_letter_code
_entity_poly.pdbx_strand_id
1 'polypeptide(L)'
;MLSPEDAMSKENQGSFYTLELHVSPGGARRGDCFVVNDLAAVKEILSRDLGSGSGVYLVGWYGESILLSVYVPGEARRTIDLLPFIRLVIPGYPVLTFEDGECSFDFEEDEAAHEEEETLSYKLFGDAIRPSEVIVDWEAANVPPLPAPILPAGTEVRVHSNYLGHDREAIYGHNDFEGGDDRGGRYLDMLG
;
A
#
# COMPACT_ATOMS: atom_id res chain seq x y z
N MET A 1 -24.38 -27.44 -10.16
CA MET A 1 -24.81 -26.28 -9.36
C MET A 1 -24.26 -26.49 -7.97
N LEU A 2 -23.27 -25.68 -7.57
CA LEU A 2 -22.83 -25.62 -6.18
C LEU A 2 -23.97 -25.01 -5.35
N SER A 3 -24.20 -25.51 -4.13
CA SER A 3 -25.25 -24.97 -3.29
C SER A 3 -24.89 -23.54 -2.84
N PRO A 4 -25.86 -22.68 -2.50
CA PRO A 4 -25.60 -21.37 -1.90
C PRO A 4 -24.74 -21.46 -0.63
N GLU A 5 -24.78 -22.59 0.08
CA GLU A 5 -23.95 -22.88 1.26
C GLU A 5 -22.49 -23.20 0.87
N ASP A 6 -22.25 -23.83 -0.29
CA ASP A 6 -20.90 -24.02 -0.83
C ASP A 6 -20.30 -22.71 -1.37
N ALA A 7 -21.13 -21.76 -1.82
CA ALA A 7 -20.70 -20.42 -2.23
C ALA A 7 -20.31 -19.51 -1.05
N MET A 8 -20.82 -19.80 0.15
CA MET A 8 -20.39 -19.19 1.42
C MET A 8 -19.13 -19.84 2.02
N SER A 9 -18.66 -20.98 1.49
CA SER A 9 -17.59 -21.78 2.12
C SER A 9 -16.14 -21.35 1.82
N LYS A 10 -15.94 -20.26 1.06
CA LYS A 10 -14.63 -19.58 0.93
C LYS A 10 -14.56 -18.27 1.75
N GLU A 11 -15.33 -18.15 2.83
CA GLU A 11 -15.08 -17.09 3.80
C GLU A 11 -13.68 -17.26 4.40
N ASN A 12 -12.96 -16.15 4.54
CA ASN A 12 -11.60 -16.16 5.04
C ASN A 12 -11.58 -16.76 6.46
N GLN A 13 -10.94 -17.92 6.63
CA GLN A 13 -11.00 -18.71 7.86
C GLN A 13 -10.11 -18.18 8.99
N GLY A 14 -9.37 -17.09 8.74
CA GLY A 14 -8.51 -16.43 9.71
C GLY A 14 -8.41 -14.94 9.46
N SER A 15 -7.99 -14.21 10.49
CA SER A 15 -7.78 -12.78 10.46
C SER A 15 -6.47 -12.42 9.77
N PHE A 16 -6.48 -11.34 9.01
CA PHE A 16 -5.32 -10.83 8.27
C PHE A 16 -5.45 -9.34 7.96
N TYR A 17 -4.35 -8.74 7.53
CA TYR A 17 -4.29 -7.40 6.96
C TYR A 17 -4.19 -7.45 5.44
N THR A 18 -4.77 -6.46 4.77
CA THR A 18 -4.33 -6.08 3.42
C THR A 18 -3.72 -4.69 3.45
N LEU A 19 -2.55 -4.53 2.84
CA LEU A 19 -1.99 -3.22 2.47
C LEU A 19 -2.17 -3.05 0.97
N GLU A 20 -2.98 -2.10 0.54
CA GLU A 20 -3.17 -1.73 -0.85
C GLU A 20 -2.43 -0.44 -1.16
N LEU A 21 -1.58 -0.46 -2.19
CA LEU A 21 -0.88 0.69 -2.74
C LEU A 21 -1.35 0.86 -4.17
N HIS A 22 -2.07 1.95 -4.46
CA HIS A 22 -2.62 2.12 -5.80
C HIS A 22 -2.70 3.57 -6.26
N VAL A 23 -2.50 3.73 -7.56
CA VAL A 23 -2.67 4.98 -8.28
C VAL A 23 -3.78 4.76 -9.31
N SER A 24 -4.80 5.62 -9.28
CA SER A 24 -5.90 5.55 -10.25
C SER A 24 -5.37 5.74 -11.68
N PRO A 25 -6.00 5.13 -12.70
CA PRO A 25 -5.51 5.22 -14.08
C PRO A 25 -5.34 6.67 -14.58
N GLY A 26 -4.14 6.99 -15.05
CA GLY A 26 -3.81 8.31 -15.59
C GLY A 26 -2.39 8.38 -16.13
N GLY A 27 -1.59 9.33 -15.63
CA GLY A 27 -0.16 9.48 -15.95
C GLY A 27 0.75 8.39 -15.36
N ALA A 28 0.29 7.69 -14.31
CA ALA A 28 0.88 6.47 -13.77
C ALA A 28 -0.20 5.46 -13.40
N ARG A 29 0.22 4.25 -13.02
CA ARG A 29 -0.63 3.16 -12.57
C ARG A 29 0.13 2.30 -11.56
N ARG A 30 -0.61 1.83 -10.57
CA ARG A 30 -0.18 0.82 -9.60
C ARG A 30 -1.42 0.19 -9.00
N GLY A 31 -1.39 -1.12 -8.76
CA GLY A 31 -2.46 -1.86 -8.10
C GLY A 31 -1.91 -2.96 -7.20
N ASP A 32 -0.96 -2.64 -6.32
CA ASP A 32 -0.36 -3.64 -5.44
C ASP A 32 -1.27 -3.93 -4.24
N CYS A 33 -1.42 -5.20 -3.90
CA CYS A 33 -2.12 -5.66 -2.70
C CYS A 33 -1.29 -6.71 -1.95
N PHE A 34 -0.95 -6.42 -0.70
CA PHE A 34 -0.22 -7.32 0.17
C PHE A 34 -1.15 -7.93 1.20
N VAL A 35 -1.27 -9.26 1.21
CA VAL A 35 -2.02 -10.02 2.20
C VAL A 35 -1.04 -10.55 3.24
N VAL A 36 -1.11 -10.08 4.48
CA VAL A 36 -0.18 -10.46 5.56
C VAL A 36 -0.90 -10.69 6.87
N ASN A 37 -0.29 -11.42 7.80
CA ASN A 37 -0.95 -11.85 9.03
C ASN A 37 -0.36 -11.22 10.29
N ASP A 38 0.49 -10.21 10.15
CA ASP A 38 1.02 -9.41 11.23
C ASP A 38 1.27 -7.96 10.80
N LEU A 39 1.28 -7.04 11.77
CA LEU A 39 1.46 -5.61 11.53
C LEU A 39 2.94 -5.25 11.26
N ALA A 40 3.89 -6.10 11.65
CA ALA A 40 5.31 -5.85 11.41
C ALA A 40 5.66 -5.97 9.92
N ALA A 41 5.07 -6.94 9.22
CA ALA A 41 5.17 -7.10 7.78
C ALA A 41 4.59 -5.89 7.03
N VAL A 42 3.45 -5.36 7.47
CA VAL A 42 2.88 -4.11 6.91
C VAL A 42 3.87 -2.95 7.06
N LYS A 43 4.45 -2.79 8.25
CA LYS A 43 5.45 -1.75 8.54
C LYS A 43 6.69 -1.86 7.65
N GLU A 44 7.19 -3.08 7.48
CA GLU A 44 8.37 -3.36 6.65
C GLU A 44 8.10 -3.07 5.18
N ILE A 45 6.97 -3.56 4.64
CA ILE A 45 6.57 -3.30 3.25
C ILE A 45 6.46 -1.80 3.00
N LEU A 46 5.74 -1.08 3.86
CA LEU A 46 5.54 0.37 3.71
C LEU A 46 6.86 1.15 3.86
N SER A 47 7.71 0.77 4.81
CA SER A 47 9.03 1.41 4.97
C SER A 47 9.95 1.18 3.79
N ARG A 48 9.89 -0.01 3.16
CA ARG A 48 10.69 -0.33 1.98
C ARG A 48 10.20 0.43 0.76
N ASP A 49 8.88 0.47 0.57
CA ASP A 49 8.25 1.14 -0.56
C ASP A 49 8.49 2.65 -0.52
N LEU A 50 8.13 3.30 0.58
CA LEU A 50 8.36 4.73 0.78
C LEU A 50 9.83 5.07 1.03
N GLY A 51 10.69 4.07 1.25
CA GLY A 51 12.14 4.25 1.31
C GLY A 51 12.80 4.34 -0.07
N SER A 52 12.09 4.01 -1.14
CA SER A 52 12.57 4.18 -2.51
C SER A 52 12.16 5.55 -3.08
N GLY A 53 12.92 6.05 -4.06
CA GLY A 53 12.53 7.27 -4.77
C GLY A 53 11.22 7.08 -5.54
N SER A 54 11.00 5.89 -6.10
CA SER A 54 9.79 5.57 -6.85
C SER A 54 8.51 5.58 -5.99
N GLY A 55 8.53 5.03 -4.78
CA GLY A 55 7.35 5.03 -3.90
C GLY A 55 6.97 6.44 -3.48
N VAL A 56 7.97 7.25 -3.11
CA VAL A 56 7.78 8.67 -2.78
C VAL A 56 7.27 9.47 -3.96
N TYR A 57 7.79 9.19 -5.16
CA TYR A 57 7.31 9.82 -6.39
C TYR A 57 5.84 9.49 -6.65
N LEU A 58 5.42 8.23 -6.52
CA LEU A 58 4.02 7.84 -6.72
C LEU A 58 3.07 8.49 -5.72
N VAL A 59 3.42 8.51 -4.42
CA VAL A 59 2.58 9.15 -3.40
C VAL A 59 2.58 10.67 -3.50
N GLY A 60 3.73 11.29 -3.78
CA GLY A 60 3.87 12.73 -3.83
C GLY A 60 3.29 13.36 -5.09
N TRP A 61 3.57 12.78 -6.26
CA TRP A 61 3.22 13.36 -7.56
C TRP A 61 1.88 12.84 -8.08
N TYR A 62 1.59 11.55 -7.90
CA TYR A 62 0.37 10.94 -8.45
C TYR A 62 -0.74 10.70 -7.42
N GLY A 63 -0.53 11.10 -6.16
CA GLY A 63 -1.54 10.94 -5.09
C GLY A 63 -1.87 9.47 -4.82
N GLU A 64 -0.85 8.60 -4.80
CA GLU A 64 -1.03 7.18 -4.46
C GLU A 64 -1.80 7.00 -3.16
N SER A 65 -2.84 6.16 -3.19
CA SER A 65 -3.59 5.77 -2.02
C SER A 65 -2.91 4.61 -1.30
N ILE A 66 -2.72 4.75 0.02
CA ILE A 66 -2.10 3.77 0.91
C ILE A 66 -3.13 3.30 1.94
N LEU A 67 -3.81 2.19 1.64
CA LEU A 67 -4.94 1.72 2.43
C LEU A 67 -4.59 0.43 3.19
N LEU A 68 -4.82 0.43 4.50
CA LEU A 68 -4.71 -0.75 5.35
C LEU A 68 -6.11 -1.26 5.72
N SER A 69 -6.47 -2.45 5.27
CA SER A 69 -7.70 -3.10 5.68
C SER A 69 -7.45 -4.24 6.66
N VAL A 70 -8.37 -4.40 7.61
CA VAL A 70 -8.36 -5.46 8.62
C VAL A 70 -9.53 -6.39 8.35
N TYR A 71 -9.21 -7.66 8.13
CA TYR A 71 -10.18 -8.72 7.92
C TYR A 71 -10.23 -9.59 9.17
N VAL A 72 -11.42 -9.75 9.73
CA VAL A 72 -11.71 -10.62 10.86
C VAL A 72 -12.88 -11.54 10.48
N PRO A 73 -12.78 -12.87 10.70
CA PRO A 73 -13.87 -13.79 10.36
C PRO A 73 -15.19 -13.39 11.01
N GLY A 74 -16.24 -13.25 10.21
CA GLY A 74 -17.59 -12.90 10.67
C GLY A 74 -17.79 -11.43 11.07
N GLU A 75 -16.81 -10.55 10.87
CA GLU A 75 -16.92 -9.11 11.17
C GLU A 75 -16.85 -8.25 9.90
N ALA A 76 -17.41 -7.04 9.99
CA ALA A 76 -17.29 -6.05 8.94
C ALA A 76 -15.83 -5.57 8.83
N ARG A 77 -15.29 -5.58 7.61
CA ARG A 77 -13.98 -5.04 7.28
C ARG A 77 -13.85 -3.59 7.76
N ARG A 78 -12.72 -3.27 8.40
CA ARG A 78 -12.30 -1.88 8.66
C ARG A 78 -11.17 -1.52 7.69
N THR A 79 -11.26 -0.37 7.05
CA THR A 79 -10.21 0.19 6.18
C THR A 79 -9.72 1.51 6.77
N ILE A 80 -8.41 1.70 6.77
CA ILE A 80 -7.71 2.87 7.31
C ILE A 80 -6.88 3.45 6.17
N ASP A 81 -7.08 4.72 5.85
CA ASP A 81 -6.16 5.47 5.01
C ASP A 81 -4.93 5.85 5.86
N LEU A 82 -3.75 5.40 5.42
CA LEU A 82 -2.51 5.64 6.14
C LEU A 82 -1.85 6.97 5.78
N LEU A 83 -2.20 7.61 4.66
CA LEU A 83 -1.54 8.85 4.19
C LEU A 83 -1.45 9.94 5.25
N PRO A 84 -2.53 10.28 5.99
CA PRO A 84 -2.48 11.36 6.99
C PRO A 84 -1.52 11.10 8.16
N PHE A 85 -1.05 9.87 8.31
CA PHE A 85 -0.16 9.46 9.39
C PHE A 85 1.30 9.33 8.92
N ILE A 86 1.58 9.59 7.64
CA ILE A 86 2.89 9.41 7.02
C ILE A 86 3.61 10.77 6.92
N ARG A 87 4.91 10.77 7.23
CA ARG A 87 5.82 11.88 7.01
C ARG A 87 7.11 11.38 6.38
N LEU A 88 7.62 12.11 5.40
CA LEU A 88 8.84 11.74 4.66
C LEU A 88 9.89 12.84 4.83
N VAL A 89 11.09 12.44 5.23
CA VAL A 89 12.22 13.37 5.41
C VAL A 89 13.21 13.16 4.27
N ILE A 90 13.24 14.11 3.34
CA ILE A 90 14.13 14.08 2.17
C ILE A 90 15.21 15.16 2.35
N PRO A 91 16.51 14.82 2.25
CA PRO A 91 17.58 15.79 2.45
C PRO A 91 17.47 17.01 1.52
N GLY A 92 17.45 18.21 2.10
CA GLY A 92 17.38 19.47 1.33
C GLY A 92 15.96 19.93 1.00
N TYR A 93 14.92 19.19 1.38
CA TYR A 93 13.52 19.54 1.16
C TYR A 93 12.78 19.70 2.50
N PRO A 94 11.64 20.42 2.52
CA PRO A 94 10.72 20.38 3.65
C PRO A 94 10.31 18.93 3.99
N VAL A 95 9.84 18.70 5.23
CA VAL A 95 9.20 17.42 5.55
C VAL A 95 7.91 17.33 4.75
N LEU A 96 7.77 16.28 3.96
CA LEU A 96 6.55 16.01 3.20
C LEU A 96 5.52 15.40 4.15
N THR A 97 4.32 15.98 4.15
CA THR A 97 3.14 15.48 4.85
C THR A 97 1.99 15.33 3.86
N PHE A 98 0.97 14.56 4.22
CA PHE A 98 -0.18 14.30 3.35
C PHE A 98 -1.47 14.64 4.07
N GLU A 99 -2.29 15.52 3.49
CA GLU A 99 -3.61 15.92 4.01
C GLU A 99 -4.63 15.79 2.90
N ASP A 100 -5.77 15.13 3.17
CA ASP A 100 -6.84 14.88 2.19
C ASP A 100 -6.35 14.24 0.87
N GLY A 101 -5.27 13.46 0.92
CA GLY A 101 -4.66 12.79 -0.24
C GLY A 101 -3.68 13.66 -1.04
N GLU A 102 -3.43 14.90 -0.62
CA GLU A 102 -2.51 15.83 -1.27
C GLU A 102 -1.19 15.92 -0.51
N CYS A 103 -0.07 15.95 -1.26
CA CYS A 103 1.25 16.17 -0.70
C CYS A 103 1.44 17.66 -0.35
N SER A 104 2.06 17.95 0.80
CA SER A 104 2.36 19.32 1.22
C SER A 104 3.43 20.02 0.37
N PHE A 105 4.17 19.27 -0.45
CA PHE A 105 5.15 19.81 -1.39
C PHE A 105 4.50 19.97 -2.76
N ASP A 106 4.51 21.19 -3.29
CA ASP A 106 4.01 21.50 -4.62
C ASP A 106 5.07 21.16 -5.67
N PHE A 107 4.94 19.97 -6.25
CA PHE A 107 5.83 19.52 -7.30
C PHE A 107 5.62 20.28 -8.62
N GLU A 108 4.41 20.79 -8.91
CA GLU A 108 4.16 21.54 -10.15
C GLU A 108 4.88 22.89 -10.11
N GLU A 109 4.87 23.55 -8.95
CA GLU A 109 5.66 24.76 -8.71
C GLU A 109 7.16 24.48 -8.83
N ASP A 110 7.63 23.35 -8.28
CA ASP A 110 9.04 22.95 -8.38
C ASP A 110 9.49 22.72 -9.83
N GLU A 111 8.66 22.04 -10.64
CA GLU A 111 8.93 21.84 -12.07
C GLU A 111 8.88 23.13 -12.89
N ALA A 112 8.04 24.09 -12.50
CA ALA A 112 7.98 25.40 -13.17
C ALA A 112 9.17 26.30 -12.81
N ALA A 113 9.77 26.11 -11.62
CA ALA A 113 10.83 26.97 -11.09
C ALA A 113 12.25 26.52 -11.46
N HIS A 114 12.46 25.24 -11.75
CA HIS A 114 13.78 24.64 -11.93
C HIS A 114 13.96 23.95 -13.28
N GLU A 115 15.21 23.68 -13.65
CA GLU A 115 15.49 22.77 -14.76
C GLU A 115 15.06 21.34 -14.39
N GLU A 116 14.60 20.55 -15.36
CA GLU A 116 14.05 19.19 -15.13
C GLU A 116 14.97 18.32 -14.26
N GLU A 117 16.28 18.33 -14.49
CA GLU A 117 17.26 17.52 -13.72
C GLU A 117 17.40 17.96 -12.25
N GLU A 118 16.96 19.18 -11.93
CA GLU A 118 17.02 19.76 -10.59
C GLU A 118 15.73 19.56 -9.79
N THR A 119 14.63 19.15 -10.42
CA THR A 119 13.34 18.97 -9.74
C THR A 119 13.37 17.76 -8.81
N LEU A 120 12.54 17.80 -7.76
CA LEU A 120 12.37 16.67 -6.85
C LEU A 120 11.77 15.47 -7.57
N SER A 121 10.79 15.68 -8.47
CA SER A 121 10.14 14.62 -9.25
C SER A 121 11.18 13.82 -10.06
N TYR A 122 12.06 14.50 -10.79
CA TYR A 122 13.10 13.87 -11.58
C TYR A 122 14.11 13.11 -10.70
N LYS A 123 14.56 13.72 -9.60
CA LYS A 123 15.52 13.09 -8.68
C LYS A 123 14.96 11.87 -7.99
N LEU A 124 13.68 11.87 -7.62
CA LEU A 124 13.01 10.72 -7.01
C LEU A 124 12.79 9.61 -8.03
N PHE A 125 12.28 9.95 -9.22
CA PHE A 125 12.05 8.98 -10.29
C PHE A 125 13.35 8.31 -10.75
N GLY A 126 14.41 9.09 -10.91
CA GLY A 126 15.76 8.62 -11.25
C GLY A 126 16.51 7.99 -10.07
N ASP A 127 15.90 7.90 -8.88
CA ASP A 127 16.49 7.34 -7.66
C ASP A 127 17.78 8.05 -7.21
N ALA A 128 18.01 9.28 -7.69
CA ALA A 128 19.14 10.14 -7.35
C ALA A 128 19.01 10.71 -5.93
N ILE A 129 17.78 10.82 -5.42
CA ILE A 129 17.48 11.13 -4.03
C ILE A 129 16.45 10.16 -3.48
N ARG A 130 16.53 9.90 -2.18
CA ARG A 130 15.59 9.07 -1.44
C ARG A 130 15.30 9.70 -0.08
N PRO A 131 14.18 9.37 0.56
CA PRO A 131 13.98 9.75 1.95
C PRO A 131 15.09 9.19 2.81
N SER A 132 15.60 10.04 3.69
CA SER A 132 16.46 9.64 4.80
C SER A 132 15.67 8.98 5.92
N GLU A 133 14.36 9.27 6.01
CA GLU A 133 13.48 8.73 7.04
C GLU A 133 12.04 8.61 6.52
N VAL A 134 11.40 7.49 6.83
CA VAL A 134 9.96 7.24 6.63
C VAL A 134 9.34 7.11 8.01
N ILE A 135 8.47 8.05 8.38
CA ILE A 135 7.85 8.09 9.70
C ILE A 135 6.37 7.84 9.54
N VAL A 136 5.84 6.86 10.27
CA VAL A 136 4.40 6.55 10.30
C VAL A 136 3.91 6.56 11.74
N ASP A 137 2.91 7.40 12.02
CA ASP A 137 2.28 7.47 13.34
C ASP A 137 1.24 6.35 13.51
N TRP A 138 1.75 5.16 13.85
CA TRP A 138 0.92 3.97 14.05
C TRP A 138 -0.03 4.07 15.25
N GLU A 139 0.30 4.88 16.25
CA GLU A 139 -0.56 5.10 17.41
C GLU A 139 -1.77 5.93 17.00
N ALA A 140 -1.56 7.02 16.25
CA ALA A 140 -2.63 7.84 15.71
C ALA A 140 -3.50 7.08 14.70
N ALA A 141 -2.90 6.24 13.84
CA ALA A 141 -3.62 5.38 12.90
C ALA A 141 -4.55 4.36 13.61
N ASN A 142 -4.26 4.03 14.87
CA ASN A 142 -5.06 3.15 15.72
C ASN A 142 -5.46 1.83 15.01
N VAL A 143 -4.44 1.16 14.48
CA VAL A 143 -4.58 -0.12 13.78
C VAL A 143 -4.87 -1.23 14.80
N PRO A 144 -6.04 -1.91 14.72
CA PRO A 144 -6.37 -2.94 15.67
C PRO A 144 -5.49 -4.19 15.44
N PRO A 145 -5.08 -4.90 16.51
CA PRO A 145 -4.40 -6.18 16.38
C PRO A 145 -5.34 -7.25 15.81
N LEU A 146 -4.79 -8.24 15.10
CA LEU A 146 -5.57 -9.35 14.57
C LEU A 146 -5.95 -10.34 15.69
N PRO A 147 -7.25 -10.69 15.83
CA PRO A 147 -7.67 -11.76 16.72
C PRO A 147 -7.44 -13.14 16.09
N ALA A 148 -7.28 -14.17 16.92
CA ALA A 148 -7.23 -15.55 16.46
C ALA A 148 -8.60 -16.02 15.93
N PRO A 149 -8.66 -16.96 14.97
CA PRO A 149 -7.53 -17.60 14.29
C PRO A 149 -6.84 -16.64 13.30
N ILE A 150 -5.52 -16.73 13.19
CA ILE A 150 -4.71 -15.93 12.25
C ILE A 150 -4.59 -16.67 10.92
N LEU A 151 -4.65 -15.96 9.80
CA LEU A 151 -4.48 -16.54 8.47
C LEU A 151 -3.10 -17.22 8.32
N PRO A 152 -3.03 -18.51 7.94
CA PRO A 152 -1.76 -19.16 7.65
C PRO A 152 -1.10 -18.62 6.38
N ALA A 153 0.23 -18.64 6.32
CA ALA A 153 0.97 -18.33 5.10
C ALA A 153 0.60 -19.29 3.94
N GLY A 154 0.61 -18.79 2.71
CA GLY A 154 0.24 -19.54 1.51
C GLY A 154 -1.27 -19.78 1.32
N THR A 155 -2.11 -19.21 2.19
CA THR A 155 -3.57 -19.33 2.08
C THR A 155 -4.12 -18.38 1.01
N GLU A 156 -5.03 -18.88 0.18
CA GLU A 156 -5.85 -18.08 -0.71
C GLU A 156 -7.02 -17.45 0.06
N VAL A 157 -7.29 -16.18 -0.20
CA VAL A 157 -8.35 -15.39 0.44
C VAL A 157 -9.14 -14.63 -0.60
N ARG A 158 -10.35 -14.20 -0.22
CA ARG A 158 -11.11 -13.20 -0.98
C ARG A 158 -10.96 -11.84 -0.31
N VAL A 159 -10.50 -10.86 -1.06
CA VAL A 159 -10.29 -9.48 -0.59
C VAL A 159 -11.06 -8.52 -1.48
N HIS A 160 -11.48 -7.39 -0.91
CA HIS A 160 -12.16 -6.36 -1.66
C HIS A 160 -11.12 -5.34 -2.10
N SER A 161 -10.86 -5.27 -3.40
CA SER A 161 -9.88 -4.34 -3.96
C SER A 161 -10.49 -2.95 -4.05
N ASN A 162 -9.88 -1.98 -3.36
CA ASN A 162 -10.26 -0.57 -3.48
C ASN A 162 -9.87 -0.01 -4.86
N TYR A 163 -8.80 -0.53 -5.46
CA TYR A 163 -8.38 -0.19 -6.83
C TYR A 163 -9.42 -0.62 -7.89
N LEU A 164 -9.97 -1.84 -7.79
CA LEU A 164 -10.91 -2.39 -8.77
C LEU A 164 -12.39 -2.17 -8.43
N GLY A 165 -12.70 -1.76 -7.19
CA GLY A 165 -14.07 -1.56 -6.70
C GLY A 165 -14.89 -2.85 -6.53
N HIS A 166 -14.25 -4.02 -6.50
CA HIS A 166 -14.92 -5.30 -6.31
C HIS A 166 -14.00 -6.35 -5.66
N ASP A 167 -14.60 -7.47 -5.26
CA ASP A 167 -13.90 -8.58 -4.62
C ASP A 167 -13.07 -9.38 -5.62
N ARG A 168 -11.87 -9.78 -5.19
CA ARG A 168 -10.91 -10.59 -5.96
C ARG A 168 -10.31 -11.69 -5.08
N GLU A 169 -9.88 -12.76 -5.72
CA GLU A 169 -9.03 -13.77 -5.07
C GLU A 169 -7.60 -13.21 -4.94
N ALA A 170 -6.98 -13.44 -3.79
CA ALA A 170 -5.61 -13.05 -3.50
C ALA A 170 -4.93 -14.16 -2.71
N ILE A 171 -3.60 -14.20 -2.73
CA ILE A 171 -2.80 -15.15 -1.97
C ILE A 171 -2.02 -14.37 -0.91
N TYR A 172 -1.79 -15.00 0.23
CA TYR A 172 -0.81 -14.51 1.20
C TYR A 172 0.49 -14.06 0.51
N GLY A 173 0.93 -12.84 0.79
CA GLY A 173 2.05 -12.17 0.12
C GLY A 173 1.60 -11.08 -0.83
N HIS A 174 2.41 -10.83 -1.87
CA HIS A 174 2.19 -9.75 -2.84
C HIS A 174 1.31 -10.22 -4.01
N ASN A 175 0.33 -9.39 -4.38
CA ASN A 175 -0.59 -9.59 -5.48
C ASN A 175 -0.59 -8.32 -6.34
N ASP A 176 -0.42 -8.47 -7.66
CA ASP A 176 -0.52 -7.38 -8.64
C ASP A 176 -1.93 -7.37 -9.25
N PHE A 177 -2.73 -6.37 -8.88
CA PHE A 177 -4.08 -6.21 -9.41
C PHE A 177 -4.15 -5.39 -10.70
N GLU A 178 -3.07 -4.75 -11.13
CA GLU A 178 -3.00 -4.00 -12.38
C GLU A 178 -2.89 -4.92 -13.60
N GLY A 179 -1.98 -5.91 -13.54
CA GLY A 179 -1.58 -6.71 -14.71
C GLY A 179 -2.49 -7.89 -15.06
N GLY A 180 -3.42 -8.27 -14.18
CA GLY A 180 -4.30 -9.43 -14.41
C GLY A 180 -3.60 -10.80 -14.35
N ASP A 181 -2.29 -10.87 -14.08
CA ASP A 181 -1.57 -12.13 -13.84
C ASP A 181 -1.36 -12.31 -12.33
N ASP A 182 -2.34 -12.91 -11.66
CA ASP A 182 -2.38 -13.18 -10.20
C ASP A 182 -1.35 -14.23 -9.74
N ARG A 183 -0.33 -14.52 -10.55
CA ARG A 183 0.74 -15.45 -10.18
C ARG A 183 1.70 -14.77 -9.25
N GLY A 184 1.32 -14.74 -7.96
CA GLY A 184 2.09 -14.25 -6.82
C GLY A 184 3.59 -14.39 -7.03
N GLY A 185 4.21 -13.28 -7.47
CA GLY A 185 5.64 -13.16 -7.58
C GLY A 185 6.24 -13.26 -6.19
N ARG A 186 7.36 -13.98 -6.07
CA ARG A 186 8.08 -14.29 -4.82
C ARG A 186 8.72 -13.08 -4.15
N TYR A 187 7.95 -12.02 -3.89
CA TYR A 187 8.44 -10.82 -3.20
C TYR A 187 8.92 -11.15 -1.78
N LEU A 188 8.31 -12.17 -1.15
CA LEU A 188 8.68 -12.64 0.18
C LEU A 188 9.91 -13.58 0.21
N ASP A 189 10.27 -14.28 -0.88
CA ASP A 189 11.50 -15.11 -0.91
C ASP A 189 12.78 -14.26 -0.99
N MET A 190 12.65 -12.94 -1.19
CA MET A 190 13.75 -11.97 -1.09
C MET A 190 13.91 -11.37 0.32
N LEU A 191 13.12 -11.85 1.30
CA LEU A 191 13.19 -11.43 2.71
C LEU A 191 13.96 -12.42 3.60
N GLY A 192 14.66 -13.40 3.00
CA GLY A 192 15.53 -14.36 3.67
C GLY A 192 17.01 -14.06 3.52
#